data_AF-A0A353Z2W9-F1
#
_entry.id   AF-A0A353Z2W9-F1
#
_cell.length_a   1.000
_cell.length_b   1.000
_cell.length_c   1.000
_cell.angle_alpha   90.00
_cell.angle_beta   90.00
_cell.angle_gamma   90.00
#
_symmetry.space_group_name_H-M   'P 1'
#
loop_
_entity.id
_entity.type
_entity.pdbx_description
1 polymer ?
#
loop_
_entity_poly.entity_id
_entity_poly.type
_entity_poly.pdbx_seq_one_letter_code
_entity_poly.pdbx_strand_id
1 'polypeptide(L)'
;MELNKLNSIVHNFQLEEKIIGIEPFGGGHINDTFILKPPADDGLKFILQKINTYVFRNAVGLMSNISIVTEHIREKLKEKGHNNLDKRSLRLMKTIDGSSYFL
;
A
#
# COMPACT_ATOMS: atom_id res chain seq x y z
N MET A 1 -15.39 7.76 2.34
CA MET A 1 -14.82 7.69 3.72
C MET A 1 -14.38 9.08 4.10
N GLU A 2 -14.62 9.52 5.34
CA GLU A 2 -14.22 10.86 5.77
C GLU A 2 -12.69 11.02 5.87
N LEU A 3 -12.19 12.23 5.57
CA LEU A 3 -10.75 12.53 5.54
C LEU A 3 -10.06 12.31 6.90
N ASN A 4 -10.73 12.64 8.01
CA ASN A 4 -10.20 12.42 9.35
C ASN A 4 -9.92 10.93 9.64
N LYS A 5 -10.81 10.05 9.16
CA LYS A 5 -10.64 8.60 9.28
C LYS A 5 -9.53 8.07 8.37
N LEU A 6 -9.41 8.61 7.16
CA LEU A 6 -8.28 8.28 6.26
C LEU A 6 -6.95 8.65 6.91
N ASN A 7 -6.85 9.85 7.48
CA ASN A 7 -5.66 10.29 8.21
C ASN A 7 -5.33 9.35 9.36
N SER A 8 -6.29 8.96 10.20
CA SER A 8 -6.02 8.03 11.30
C SER A 8 -5.51 6.67 10.80
N ILE A 9 -6.05 6.14 9.70
CA ILE A 9 -5.58 4.89 9.10
C ILE A 9 -4.13 5.03 8.61
N VAL A 10 -3.81 6.11 7.90
CA VAL A 10 -2.45 6.35 7.36
C VAL A 10 -1.39 6.39 8.46
N HIS A 11 -1.70 6.96 9.63
CA HIS A 11 -0.78 6.99 10.78
C HIS A 11 -0.41 5.61 11.33
N ASN A 12 -1.13 4.54 10.96
CA ASN A 12 -0.78 3.19 11.37
C ASN A 12 0.25 2.53 10.45
N PHE A 13 0.69 3.19 9.36
CA PHE A 13 1.68 2.67 8.42
C PHE A 13 3.06 3.30 8.63
N GLN A 14 4.11 2.50 8.45
CA GLN A 14 5.50 2.92 8.49
C GLN A 14 5.87 3.60 7.16
N LEU A 15 5.41 4.84 6.99
CA LEU A 15 5.73 5.64 5.80
C LEU A 15 7.01 6.45 6.04
N GLU A 16 7.88 6.47 5.04
CA GLU A 16 9.16 7.20 5.07
C GLU A 16 8.97 8.71 4.98
N GLU A 17 7.79 9.17 4.56
CA GLU A 17 7.48 10.57 4.35
C GLU A 17 6.21 10.98 5.11
N LYS A 18 6.18 12.24 5.56
CA LYS A 18 4.96 12.86 6.08
C LYS A 18 3.95 12.94 4.93
N ILE A 19 2.69 12.57 5.16
CA ILE A 19 1.62 12.72 4.17
C ILE A 19 0.85 14.02 4.44
N ILE A 20 0.71 14.88 3.43
CA ILE A 20 0.00 16.16 3.52
C ILE A 20 -1.34 16.16 2.78
N GLY A 21 -1.60 15.15 1.95
CA GLY A 21 -2.83 15.04 1.19
C GLY A 21 -3.23 13.59 0.94
N ILE A 22 -4.53 13.34 0.92
CA ILE A 22 -5.13 12.05 0.58
C ILE A 22 -6.27 12.33 -0.39
N GLU A 23 -6.19 11.75 -1.59
CA GLU A 23 -7.19 11.96 -2.64
C GLU A 23 -7.65 10.62 -3.20
N PRO A 24 -8.93 10.47 -3.57
CA PRO A 24 -9.38 9.34 -4.37
C PRO A 24 -8.55 9.21 -5.64
N PHE A 25 -8.19 7.98 -6.02
CA PHE A 25 -7.31 7.74 -7.16
C PHE A 25 -7.79 6.57 -8.02
N GLY A 26 -7.83 6.80 -9.32
CA GLY A 26 -8.22 5.80 -10.33
C GLY A 26 -9.73 5.66 -10.51
N GLY A 27 -10.13 4.70 -11.34
CA GLY A 27 -11.52 4.36 -11.67
C GLY A 27 -11.86 2.89 -11.40
N GLY A 28 -11.16 2.26 -10.45
CA GLY A 28 -11.37 0.85 -10.12
C GLY A 28 -12.75 0.59 -9.52
N HIS A 29 -13.38 -0.52 -9.92
CA HIS A 29 -14.73 -0.90 -9.46
C HIS A 29 -14.76 -1.80 -8.21
N ILE A 30 -13.59 -2.26 -7.75
CA ILE A 30 -13.50 -3.27 -6.69
C ILE A 30 -13.09 -2.63 -5.35
N ASN A 31 -11.85 -2.18 -5.22
CA ASN A 31 -11.30 -1.56 -4.01
C ASN A 31 -11.41 -0.04 -4.05
N ASP A 32 -11.67 0.61 -2.91
CA ASP A 32 -11.52 2.07 -2.82
C ASP A 32 -10.02 2.38 -2.80
N THR A 33 -9.57 3.18 -3.76
CA THR A 33 -8.14 3.49 -3.95
C THR A 33 -7.91 4.98 -3.74
N PHE A 34 -6.84 5.29 -3.00
CA PHE A 34 -6.44 6.66 -2.68
C PHE A 34 -4.94 6.84 -2.96
N ILE A 35 -4.56 8.03 -3.38
CA ILE A 35 -3.16 8.45 -3.49
C ILE A 35 -2.79 9.28 -2.26
N LEU A 36 -1.65 8.95 -1.65
CA LEU A 36 -1.07 9.72 -0.55
C LEU A 36 -0.01 10.65 -1.12
N LYS A 37 -0.18 11.96 -0.88
CA LYS A 37 0.69 13.01 -1.38
C LYS A 37 1.69 13.45 -0.30
N PRO A 38 3.00 13.35 -0.56
CA PRO A 38 4.01 13.95 0.30
C PRO A 38 4.12 15.48 0.10
N PRO A 39 4.83 16.20 1.00
CA PRO A 39 5.03 17.64 0.92
C PRO A 39 5.75 18.13 -0.34
N ALA A 40 6.68 17.31 -0.84
CA ALA A 40 7.49 17.63 -2.00
C ALA A 40 6.94 16.90 -3.24
N ASP A 41 6.90 17.57 -4.39
CA ASP A 41 6.36 16.99 -5.63
C ASP A 41 7.17 15.80 -6.16
N ASP A 42 8.45 15.73 -5.81
CA ASP A 42 9.38 14.63 -6.11
C ASP A 42 9.42 13.53 -5.03
N GLY A 43 8.66 13.70 -3.94
CA GLY A 43 8.53 12.71 -2.88
C GLY A 43 7.86 11.40 -3.36
N LEU A 44 8.10 10.33 -2.61
CA LEU A 44 7.52 9.03 -2.87
C LEU A 44 5.99 9.07 -2.67
N LYS A 45 5.27 8.81 -3.76
CA LYS A 45 3.81 8.68 -3.74
C LYS A 45 3.44 7.26 -3.32
N PHE A 46 2.50 7.15 -2.39
CA PHE A 46 1.97 5.87 -1.94
C PHE A 46 0.53 5.69 -2.41
N ILE A 47 0.12 4.44 -2.60
CA ILE A 47 -1.27 4.08 -2.82
C ILE A 47 -1.82 3.42 -1.56
N LEU A 48 -2.93 3.95 -1.05
CA LEU A 48 -3.72 3.33 0.00
C LEU A 48 -4.94 2.66 -0.64
N GLN A 49 -5.15 1.38 -0.36
CA GLN A 49 -6.34 0.67 -0.81
C GLN A 49 -7.15 0.16 0.38
N LYS A 50 -8.43 0.47 0.40
CA LYS A 50 -9.39 -0.21 1.26
C LYS A 50 -9.94 -1.40 0.49
N ILE A 51 -9.59 -2.60 0.96
CA ILE A 51 -10.08 -3.84 0.38
C ILE A 51 -11.60 -3.93 0.53
N ASN A 52 -12.27 -4.27 -0.55
CA ASN A 52 -13.70 -4.52 -0.54
C ASN A 52 -14.00 -5.91 0.04
N THR A 53 -14.37 -5.96 1.31
CA THR A 53 -14.64 -7.21 2.03
C THR A 53 -15.98 -7.87 1.65
N TYR A 54 -16.83 -7.19 0.88
CA TYR A 54 -18.02 -7.82 0.29
C TYR A 54 -17.63 -8.73 -0.88
N VAL A 55 -16.69 -8.29 -1.72
CA VAL A 55 -16.12 -9.08 -2.82
C VAL A 55 -15.11 -10.10 -2.28
N PHE A 56 -14.15 -9.64 -1.47
CA PHE A 56 -13.12 -10.48 -0.85
C PHE A 56 -13.50 -10.83 0.59
N ARG A 57 -14.32 -11.87 0.75
CA ARG A 57 -14.79 -12.32 2.08
C ARG A 57 -13.66 -12.72 3.02
N ASN A 58 -12.55 -13.23 2.49
CA ASN A 58 -11.35 -13.53 3.26
C ASN A 58 -10.23 -12.52 2.93
N ALA A 59 -10.35 -11.31 3.46
CA ALA A 59 -9.35 -10.25 3.26
C ALA A 59 -7.97 -10.61 3.86
N VAL A 60 -7.94 -11.35 4.96
CA VAL A 60 -6.68 -11.82 5.59
C VAL A 60 -5.94 -12.76 4.65
N GLY A 61 -6.62 -13.75 4.08
CA GLY A 61 -6.05 -14.66 3.09
C GLY A 61 -5.59 -13.94 1.82
N LEU A 62 -6.36 -12.95 1.35
CA LEU A 62 -5.95 -12.09 0.24
C LEU A 62 -4.64 -11.35 0.54
N MET A 63 -4.53 -10.71 1.70
CA MET A 63 -3.32 -9.96 2.07
C MET A 63 -2.12 -10.89 2.27
N SER A 64 -2.32 -12.10 2.80
CA SER A 64 -1.28 -13.13 2.88
C SER A 64 -0.75 -13.49 1.49
N ASN A 65 -1.65 -13.75 0.53
CA ASN A 65 -1.27 -14.04 -0.86
C ASN A 65 -0.49 -12.88 -1.50
N ILE A 66 -0.95 -11.64 -1.33
CA ILE A 66 -0.26 -10.46 -1.85
C ILE A 66 1.14 -10.35 -1.24
N SER A 67 1.28 -10.53 0.07
CA SER A 67 2.59 -10.47 0.75
C SER A 67 3.55 -11.52 0.18
N ILE A 68 3.12 -12.79 0.13
CA ILE A 68 3.96 -13.91 -0.34
C ILE A 68 4.41 -13.69 -1.79
N VAL A 69 3.48 -13.35 -2.69
CA VAL A 69 3.79 -13.19 -4.11
C VAL A 69 4.71 -11.99 -4.35
N THR A 70 4.45 -10.86 -3.71
CA THR A 70 5.27 -9.65 -3.90
C THR A 70 6.66 -9.78 -3.29
N GLU A 71 6.79 -10.41 -2.12
CA GLU A 71 8.08 -10.72 -1.51
C GLU A 71 8.88 -11.70 -2.38
N HIS A 72 8.25 -12.78 -2.85
CA HIS A 72 8.89 -13.76 -3.74
C HIS A 72 9.41 -13.11 -5.03
N ILE A 73 8.59 -12.32 -5.72
CA ILE A 73 9.01 -11.61 -6.95
C ILE A 73 10.19 -10.69 -6.65
N ARG A 74 10.14 -9.96 -5.54
CA ARG A 74 11.20 -9.02 -5.16
C ARG A 74 12.51 -9.75 -4.86
N GLU A 75 12.46 -10.91 -4.20
CA GLU A 75 13.63 -11.76 -3.98
C GLU A 75 14.22 -12.28 -5.30
N LYS A 76 13.38 -12.77 -6.22
CA LYS A 76 13.84 -13.21 -7.55
C LYS A 76 14.46 -12.09 -8.38
N LEU A 77 13.96 -10.86 -8.25
CA LEU A 77 14.57 -9.70 -8.89
C LEU A 77 15.94 -9.36 -8.29
N LYS A 78 16.09 -9.47 -6.96
CA LYS A 78 17.38 -9.29 -6.27
C LYS A 78 18.40 -10.34 -6.70
N GLU A 79 18.03 -11.62 -6.71
CA GLU A 79 18.90 -12.73 -7.14
C GLU A 79 19.44 -12.53 -8.57
N LYS A 80 18.62 -11.93 -9.46
CA LYS A 80 19.00 -11.62 -10.84
C LYS A 80 19.82 -10.33 -11.00
N GLY A 81 20.18 -9.66 -9.90
CA GLY A 81 20.97 -8.43 -9.93
C GLY A 81 20.22 -7.21 -10.45
N HIS A 82 18.88 -7.20 -10.41
CA HIS A 82 18.12 -6.02 -10.83
C HIS A 82 18.19 -4.90 -9.78
N ASN A 83 18.48 -3.69 -10.24
CA ASN A 83 18.39 -2.47 -9.46
C ASN A 83 16.97 -1.85 -9.52
N ASN A 84 16.67 -0.93 -8.60
CA ASN A 84 15.41 -0.18 -8.53
C ASN A 84 14.15 -1.07 -8.42
N LEU A 85 14.16 -1.96 -7.43
CA LEU A 85 13.11 -2.97 -7.23
C LEU A 85 11.70 -2.38 -7.10
N ASP A 86 11.56 -1.18 -6.52
CA ASP A 86 10.27 -0.52 -6.32
C ASP A 86 9.60 -0.07 -7.63
N LYS A 87 10.36 0.04 -8.72
CA LYS A 87 9.80 0.26 -10.07
C LYS A 87 9.41 -1.03 -10.78
N ARG A 88 9.70 -2.19 -10.20
CA ARG A 88 9.56 -3.51 -10.84
C ARG A 88 8.64 -4.46 -10.09
N SER A 89 8.47 -4.25 -8.80
CA SER A 89 7.58 -5.03 -7.95
C SER A 89 6.95 -4.12 -6.91
N LEU A 90 5.70 -4.43 -6.54
CA LEU A 90 5.05 -3.80 -5.41
C LEU A 90 5.85 -4.05 -4.13
N ARG A 91 5.91 -3.03 -3.28
CA ARG A 91 6.40 -3.09 -1.90
C ARG A 91 5.24 -2.76 -0.99
N LEU A 92 4.88 -3.69 -0.10
CA LEU A 92 3.91 -3.42 0.95
C LEU A 92 4.59 -2.61 2.05
N MET A 93 4.00 -1.47 2.41
CA MET A 93 4.41 -0.72 3.59
C MET A 93 3.81 -1.41 4.81
N LYS A 94 4.66 -1.81 5.75
CA LYS A 94 4.20 -2.46 6.98
C LYS A 94 3.49 -1.45 7.87
N THR A 95 2.57 -1.93 8.68
CA THR A 95 2.01 -1.16 9.79
C THR A 95 3.02 -1.01 10.91
N ILE A 96 2.75 -0.11 11.87
CA ILE A 96 3.64 0.13 13.02
C ILE A 96 3.90 -1.15 13.81
N ASP A 97 2.91 -2.05 13.90
CA ASP A 97 3.01 -3.36 14.55
C ASP A 97 3.68 -4.46 13.69
N GLY A 98 4.09 -4.13 12.45
CA GLY A 98 4.77 -5.06 11.54
C GLY A 98 3.85 -5.88 10.62
N SER A 99 2.53 -5.74 10.70
CA SER A 99 1.59 -6.37 9.75
C SER A 99 1.71 -5.76 8.34
N SER A 100 1.25 -6.47 7.31
CA SER A 100 1.19 -5.98 5.92
C SER A 100 -0.12 -5.24 5.59
N TYR A 101 -1.05 -5.16 6.54
CA TYR A 101 -2.34 -4.47 6.44
C TYR A 101 -2.83 -4.00 7.81
N PHE A 102 -3.75 -3.04 7.78
CA PHE A 102 -4.45 -2.50 8.96
C PHE A 102 -5.93 -2.95 8.93
N LEU A 103 -6.49 -3.25 10.11
CA LEU A 103 -7.89 -3.67 10.30
C LEU A 103 -8.76 -2.56 10.87
#